data_AF-A0A954V0K6-F1
#
_entry.id   AF-A0A954V0K6-F1
#
_cell.length_a   1.000
_cell.length_b   1.000
_cell.length_c   1.000
_cell.angle_alpha   90.00
_cell.angle_beta   90.00
_cell.angle_gamma   90.00
#
_symmetry.space_group_name_H-M   'P 1'
#
loop_
_entity.id
_entity.type
_entity.pdbx_description
1 polymer ?
#
loop_
_entity_poly.entity_id
_entity_poly.type
_entity_poly.pdbx_seq_one_letter_code
_entity_poly.pdbx_strand_id
1 'polypeptide(L)'
;MVLDQRQLHWLNSDEPLQMSLVRYRLAGQTLLDDDDIGVGIVGSMTWSFFTEGIEQLPIEDIYAVHCAYEAHVESLIDELDASERLGSETRAATFRKQWTGEPLEQVEFVHLFRIDSLVLETSQSTLAIATAILAGEPGWVVFDGSRSRWYPRSQFPEATTAQSIMRLHIGRQLLGFPAVEVRQLRVAEHRELAPETVVSEYEKWLGELPGASDEQRLDMLGSYGGLSKLSRHFDRYVAAKASLTNLTQEAVYVDTYERLLEAAQRGDAAQRVETLDAFAVVGEKFPGYVSCIAAEEPQRVAKLIDLFEPYWDHYLGRRYLAKAALQAGLRDEAQRILESHIDDDDNIFSNENTQILAEIWVDTGKVDEARELLSKANKRIQDELSGPDIAEYGEEFVEDLRLSLKQNQELYRRLLP
;
A
#
# COMPACT_ATOMS: atom_id res chain seq x y z
N MET A 1 1.91 29.03 -4.08
CA MET A 1 2.01 29.85 -5.33
C MET A 1 0.82 29.50 -6.20
N VAL A 2 0.07 30.48 -6.73
CA VAL A 2 -1.02 30.19 -7.68
C VAL A 2 -0.42 29.72 -9.01
N LEU A 3 -0.86 28.57 -9.50
CA LEU A 3 -0.45 27.99 -10.79
C LEU A 3 -1.41 28.39 -11.90
N ASP A 4 -2.70 28.36 -11.62
CA ASP A 4 -3.77 28.68 -12.55
C ASP A 4 -5.00 29.19 -11.80
N GLN A 5 -5.83 29.99 -12.48
CA GLN A 5 -7.05 30.52 -11.92
C GLN A 5 -8.10 30.69 -13.02
N ARG A 6 -9.30 30.13 -12.82
CA ARG A 6 -10.40 30.14 -13.79
C ARG A 6 -11.75 30.39 -13.13
N GLN A 7 -12.71 30.87 -13.93
CA GLN A 7 -14.13 30.84 -13.61
C GLN A 7 -14.70 29.59 -14.26
N LEU A 8 -15.19 28.64 -13.46
CA LEU A 8 -15.69 27.35 -13.93
C LEU A 8 -17.13 27.17 -13.47
N HIS A 9 -17.99 26.66 -14.34
CA HIS A 9 -19.28 26.13 -13.92
C HIS A 9 -19.03 24.84 -13.13
N TRP A 10 -19.00 24.98 -11.82
CA TRP A 10 -18.69 23.90 -10.91
C TRP A 10 -19.97 23.17 -10.50
N LEU A 11 -19.84 21.96 -9.97
CA LEU A 11 -20.96 21.13 -9.55
C LEU A 11 -21.92 21.90 -8.64
N ASN A 12 -23.22 21.71 -8.87
CA ASN A 12 -24.31 22.29 -8.08
C ASN A 12 -24.28 23.82 -7.93
N SER A 13 -23.58 24.53 -8.82
CA SER A 13 -23.56 25.98 -8.83
C SER A 13 -24.21 26.55 -10.08
N ASP A 14 -25.25 27.37 -9.89
CA ASP A 14 -25.91 28.10 -10.97
C ASP A 14 -24.99 29.16 -11.60
N GLU A 15 -23.99 29.63 -10.85
CA GLU A 15 -23.03 30.66 -11.26
C GLU A 15 -21.61 30.08 -11.36
N PRO A 16 -20.77 30.57 -12.28
CA PRO A 16 -19.36 30.20 -12.30
C PRO A 16 -18.67 30.50 -10.97
N LEU A 17 -17.89 29.54 -10.46
CA LEU A 17 -17.06 29.71 -9.28
C LEU A 17 -15.61 30.02 -9.68
N GLN A 18 -14.96 30.86 -8.87
CA GLN A 18 -13.54 31.11 -9.01
C GLN A 18 -12.74 29.93 -8.42
N MET A 19 -12.08 29.17 -9.28
CA MET A 19 -11.25 28.03 -8.87
C MET A 19 -9.78 28.37 -9.11
N SER A 20 -8.93 28.10 -8.13
CA SER A 20 -7.49 28.35 -8.22
C SER A 20 -6.71 27.06 -7.97
N LEU A 21 -5.81 26.69 -8.87
CA LEU A 21 -4.79 25.70 -8.57
C LEU A 21 -3.63 26.39 -7.87
N VAL A 22 -3.20 25.82 -6.76
CA VAL A 22 -2.08 26.32 -5.97
C VAL A 22 -1.03 25.25 -5.85
N ARG A 23 0.22 25.60 -6.17
CA ARG A 23 1.36 24.81 -5.72
C ARG A 23 1.60 25.08 -4.26
N TYR A 24 1.60 24.03 -3.45
CA TYR A 24 1.96 24.12 -2.04
C TYR A 24 3.33 23.48 -1.80
N ARG A 25 3.93 23.82 -0.67
CA ARG A 25 5.09 23.16 -0.09
C ARG A 25 4.84 23.16 1.42
N LEU A 26 4.55 21.99 1.96
CA LEU A 26 4.53 21.77 3.39
C LEU A 26 5.94 21.35 3.78
N ALA A 27 6.60 22.18 4.58
CA ALA A 27 7.94 21.87 5.03
C ALA A 27 7.91 20.56 5.83
N GLY A 28 8.86 19.67 5.56
CA GLY A 28 9.09 18.49 6.40
C GLY A 28 9.21 18.90 7.88
N GLN A 29 8.70 18.08 8.79
CA GLN A 29 8.80 18.37 10.23
C GLN A 29 10.25 18.31 10.72
N THR A 30 11.08 17.55 10.01
CA THR A 30 12.51 17.39 10.26
C THR A 30 13.34 17.70 9.02
N LEU A 31 14.65 17.85 9.18
CA LEU A 31 15.58 18.03 8.05
C LEU A 31 15.71 16.77 7.16
N LEU A 32 15.27 15.62 7.65
CA LEU A 32 15.27 14.35 6.92
C LEU A 32 13.96 14.09 6.19
N ASP A 33 12.86 14.68 6.66
CA ASP A 33 11.59 14.60 5.96
C ASP A 33 11.70 15.38 4.65
N ASP A 34 11.26 14.75 3.56
CA ASP A 34 11.08 15.47 2.32
C ASP A 34 9.92 16.46 2.52
N ASP A 35 10.04 17.61 1.85
CA ASP A 35 8.90 18.53 1.82
C ASP A 35 7.78 17.88 1.00
N ASP A 36 6.56 17.94 1.53
CA ASP A 36 5.38 17.58 0.76
C ASP A 36 5.07 18.74 -0.19
N ILE A 37 5.47 18.54 -1.45
CA ILE A 37 5.30 19.50 -2.54
C ILE A 37 4.31 18.92 -3.52
N GLY A 38 3.12 19.51 -3.57
CA GLY A 38 2.08 19.10 -4.48
C GLY A 38 1.33 20.26 -5.12
N VAL A 39 0.23 19.90 -5.75
CA VAL A 39 -0.79 20.84 -6.21
C VAL A 39 -2.00 20.67 -5.31
N GLY A 40 -2.67 21.78 -5.03
CA GLY A 40 -3.97 21.84 -4.36
C GLY A 40 -4.91 22.69 -5.20
N ILE A 41 -6.19 22.62 -4.86
CA ILE A 41 -7.26 23.41 -5.46
C ILE A 41 -7.99 24.17 -4.36
N VAL A 42 -8.23 25.44 -4.63
CA VAL A 42 -8.95 26.36 -3.74
C VAL A 42 -10.16 26.88 -4.50
N GLY A 43 -11.36 26.63 -3.97
CA GLY A 43 -12.62 26.96 -4.62
C GLY A 43 -13.83 26.71 -3.71
N SER A 44 -14.77 25.87 -4.17
CA SER A 44 -15.94 25.38 -3.42
C SER A 44 -15.54 24.77 -2.07
N MET A 45 -14.51 23.93 -2.07
CA MET A 45 -13.79 23.44 -0.90
C MET A 45 -12.28 23.60 -1.12
N THR A 46 -11.49 23.51 -0.04
CA THR A 46 -10.02 23.45 -0.14
C THR A 46 -9.60 21.98 -0.14
N TRP A 47 -8.93 21.55 -1.20
CA TRP A 47 -8.44 20.18 -1.34
C TRP A 47 -6.99 20.15 -1.82
N SER A 48 -6.24 19.15 -1.36
CA SER A 48 -4.83 18.97 -1.69
C SER A 48 -4.63 17.56 -2.27
N PHE A 49 -3.90 17.47 -3.38
CA PHE A 49 -3.68 16.23 -4.12
C PHE A 49 -2.43 15.50 -3.59
N PHE A 50 -2.51 14.99 -2.37
CA PHE A 50 -1.33 14.52 -1.63
C PHE A 50 -0.63 13.29 -2.23
N THR A 51 -1.28 12.47 -3.07
CA THR A 51 -0.77 11.09 -3.32
C THR A 51 -1.05 10.45 -4.68
N GLU A 52 -1.68 11.13 -5.65
CA GLU A 52 -2.16 10.46 -6.88
C GLU A 52 -1.30 10.71 -8.14
N GLY A 53 -0.17 11.44 -8.04
CA GLY A 53 0.62 11.83 -9.20
C GLY A 53 -0.11 12.81 -10.15
N ILE A 54 -1.31 13.27 -9.75
CA ILE A 54 -2.21 14.13 -10.53
C ILE A 54 -1.57 15.48 -10.83
N GLU A 55 -0.67 15.94 -9.96
CA GLU A 55 0.08 17.16 -10.17
C GLU A 55 0.86 17.15 -11.49
N GLN A 56 1.15 15.97 -12.04
CA GLN A 56 1.82 15.80 -13.32
C GLN A 56 0.87 15.92 -14.52
N LEU A 57 -0.45 16.01 -14.32
CA LEU A 57 -1.42 16.16 -15.41
C LEU A 57 -1.52 17.62 -15.88
N PRO A 58 -2.01 17.88 -17.10
CA PRO A 58 -2.40 19.21 -17.54
C PRO A 58 -3.33 19.92 -16.53
N ILE A 59 -3.28 21.25 -16.49
CA ILE A 59 -4.10 22.08 -15.58
C ILE A 59 -5.59 21.71 -15.66
N GLU A 60 -6.12 21.56 -16.88
CA GLU A 60 -7.51 21.18 -17.14
C GLU A 60 -7.85 19.82 -16.51
N ASP A 61 -6.91 18.89 -16.53
CA ASP A 61 -7.10 17.53 -16.04
C ASP A 61 -7.08 17.48 -14.52
N ILE A 62 -6.28 18.33 -13.86
CA ILE A 62 -6.28 18.49 -12.41
C ILE A 62 -7.67 18.99 -11.93
N TYR A 63 -8.22 20.01 -12.60
CA TYR A 63 -9.57 20.49 -12.33
C TYR A 63 -10.63 19.41 -12.58
N ALA A 64 -10.51 18.67 -13.69
CA ALA A 64 -11.42 17.59 -14.03
C ALA A 64 -11.46 16.50 -12.96
N VAL A 65 -10.29 15.99 -12.55
CA VAL A 65 -10.23 14.94 -11.52
C VAL A 65 -10.85 15.40 -10.21
N HIS A 66 -10.59 16.65 -9.77
CA HIS A 66 -11.22 17.18 -8.56
C HIS A 66 -12.74 17.32 -8.70
N CYS A 67 -13.23 17.84 -9.82
CA CYS A 67 -14.66 17.95 -10.08
C CYS A 67 -15.34 16.58 -9.96
N ALA A 68 -14.79 15.54 -10.60
CA ALA A 68 -15.33 14.19 -10.48
C ALA A 68 -15.22 13.61 -9.05
N TYR A 69 -14.16 13.95 -8.30
CA TYR A 69 -14.05 13.59 -6.89
C TYR A 69 -15.18 14.22 -6.05
N GLU A 70 -15.47 15.52 -6.23
CA GLU A 70 -16.56 16.16 -5.50
C GLU A 70 -17.93 15.55 -5.85
N ALA A 71 -18.18 15.26 -7.13
CA ALA A 71 -19.40 14.56 -7.54
C ALA A 71 -19.50 13.15 -6.91
N HIS A 72 -18.39 12.46 -6.73
CA HIS A 72 -18.36 11.17 -6.03
C HIS A 72 -18.67 11.33 -4.54
N VAL A 73 -18.06 12.32 -3.86
CA VAL A 73 -18.35 12.64 -2.44
C VAL A 73 -19.82 12.99 -2.23
N GLU A 74 -20.44 13.67 -3.19
CA GLU A 74 -21.86 14.01 -3.17
C GLU A 74 -22.78 12.85 -3.61
N SER A 75 -22.24 11.65 -3.84
CA SER A 75 -22.99 10.46 -4.30
C SER A 75 -23.71 10.67 -5.65
N LEU A 76 -23.21 11.59 -6.49
CA LEU A 76 -23.66 11.77 -7.88
C LEU A 76 -22.95 10.79 -8.83
N ILE A 77 -21.83 10.22 -8.39
CA ILE A 77 -21.10 9.16 -9.07
C ILE A 77 -20.86 8.05 -8.06
N ASP A 78 -21.35 6.84 -8.34
CA ASP A 78 -21.11 5.66 -7.50
C ASP A 78 -20.29 4.63 -8.26
N GLU A 79 -19.29 4.07 -7.60
CA GLU A 79 -18.59 2.90 -8.09
C GLU A 79 -19.42 1.64 -7.78
N LEU A 80 -19.54 0.76 -8.77
CA LEU A 80 -20.26 -0.50 -8.68
C LEU A 80 -19.28 -1.65 -8.88
N ASP A 81 -19.49 -2.74 -8.16
CA ASP A 81 -18.71 -3.96 -8.35
C ASP A 81 -18.86 -4.48 -9.80
N ALA A 82 -17.76 -4.41 -10.54
CA ALA A 82 -17.70 -4.88 -11.91
C ALA A 82 -17.87 -6.40 -12.01
N SER A 83 -17.36 -7.17 -11.05
CA SER A 83 -17.41 -8.63 -11.07
C SER A 83 -18.86 -9.14 -10.95
N GLU A 84 -19.64 -8.56 -10.04
CA GLU A 84 -21.06 -8.91 -9.88
C GLU A 84 -21.92 -8.42 -11.04
N ARG A 85 -21.65 -7.21 -11.55
CA ARG A 85 -22.55 -6.53 -12.50
C ARG A 85 -22.21 -6.80 -13.96
N LEU A 86 -20.95 -7.12 -14.28
CA LEU A 86 -20.48 -7.46 -15.62
C LEU A 86 -20.22 -8.96 -15.82
N GLY A 87 -20.37 -9.79 -14.78
CA GLY A 87 -20.15 -11.25 -14.83
C GLY A 87 -21.00 -12.03 -15.86
N SER A 88 -21.96 -11.39 -16.53
CA SER A 88 -22.60 -11.97 -17.73
C SER A 88 -21.95 -11.41 -19.01
N GLU A 89 -21.47 -12.30 -19.88
CA GLU A 89 -20.87 -11.93 -21.19
C GLU A 89 -21.73 -10.94 -21.99
N THR A 90 -23.05 -11.01 -21.84
CA THR A 90 -24.03 -10.13 -22.49
C THR A 90 -23.86 -8.65 -22.14
N ARG A 91 -23.55 -8.30 -20.88
CA ARG A 91 -23.37 -6.89 -20.47
C ARG A 91 -22.02 -6.35 -20.92
N ALA A 92 -20.95 -7.13 -20.73
CA ALA A 92 -19.63 -6.80 -21.27
C ALA A 92 -19.67 -6.58 -22.80
N ALA A 93 -20.41 -7.43 -23.53
CA ALA A 93 -20.62 -7.27 -24.97
C ALA A 93 -21.38 -5.99 -25.34
N THR A 94 -22.24 -5.48 -24.46
CA THR A 94 -22.98 -4.23 -24.69
C THR A 94 -22.06 -3.02 -24.58
N PHE A 95 -21.18 -2.96 -23.59
CA PHE A 95 -20.17 -1.89 -23.49
C PHE A 95 -19.17 -1.94 -24.65
N ARG A 96 -18.69 -3.13 -25.02
CA ARG A 96 -17.77 -3.28 -26.17
C ARG A 96 -18.33 -2.71 -27.48
N LYS A 97 -19.65 -2.77 -27.70
CA LYS A 97 -20.31 -2.20 -28.88
C LYS A 97 -20.31 -0.66 -28.92
N GLN A 98 -20.05 0.00 -27.79
CA GLN A 98 -19.96 1.47 -27.72
C GLN A 98 -18.64 1.97 -28.31
N TRP A 99 -17.61 1.14 -28.35
CA TRP A 99 -16.34 1.50 -28.96
C TRP A 99 -16.42 1.44 -30.49
N THR A 100 -16.15 2.57 -31.13
CA THR A 100 -16.20 2.75 -32.58
C THR A 100 -14.83 2.98 -33.21
N GLY A 101 -13.76 2.96 -32.39
CA GLY A 101 -12.37 3.13 -32.84
C GLY A 101 -11.74 1.84 -33.33
N GLU A 102 -10.41 1.88 -33.48
CA GLU A 102 -9.60 0.71 -33.86
C GLU A 102 -9.81 -0.48 -32.90
N PRO A 103 -9.72 -1.73 -33.36
CA PRO A 103 -9.98 -2.91 -32.53
C PRO A 103 -9.13 -2.94 -31.26
N LEU A 104 -9.78 -3.19 -30.12
CA LEU A 104 -9.13 -3.36 -28.82
C LEU A 104 -8.82 -4.85 -28.58
N GLU A 105 -7.61 -5.12 -28.12
CA GLU A 105 -7.14 -6.44 -27.71
C GLU A 105 -7.15 -6.56 -26.18
N GLN A 106 -7.27 -7.79 -25.66
CA GLN A 106 -7.19 -8.08 -24.21
C GLN A 106 -8.08 -7.19 -23.32
N VAL A 107 -9.33 -6.98 -23.72
CA VAL A 107 -10.26 -6.09 -22.99
C VAL A 107 -10.74 -6.74 -21.69
N GLU A 108 -10.27 -6.21 -20.57
CA GLU A 108 -10.62 -6.64 -19.21
C GLU A 108 -11.29 -5.48 -18.45
N PHE A 109 -12.56 -5.65 -18.08
CA PHE A 109 -13.32 -4.64 -17.36
C PHE A 109 -12.86 -4.58 -15.91
N VAL A 110 -12.53 -3.37 -15.44
CA VAL A 110 -12.01 -3.16 -14.08
C VAL A 110 -13.07 -2.56 -13.17
N HIS A 111 -13.74 -1.48 -13.62
CA HIS A 111 -14.75 -0.80 -12.81
C HIS A 111 -15.98 -0.42 -13.64
N LEU A 112 -17.13 -0.36 -12.94
CA LEU A 112 -18.39 0.13 -13.47
C LEU A 112 -18.84 1.29 -12.59
N PHE A 113 -19.30 2.39 -13.20
CA PHE A 113 -19.75 3.56 -12.47
C PHE A 113 -21.19 3.89 -12.84
N ARG A 114 -22.00 4.23 -11.84
CA ARG A 114 -23.32 4.83 -12.02
C ARG A 114 -23.20 6.34 -11.88
N ILE A 115 -23.84 7.08 -12.77
CA ILE A 115 -23.88 8.54 -12.76
C ILE A 115 -25.33 8.98 -12.59
N ASP A 116 -25.57 9.94 -11.71
CA ASP A 116 -26.85 10.66 -11.66
C ASP A 116 -26.95 11.59 -12.88
N SER A 117 -27.41 11.00 -13.99
CA SER A 117 -27.54 11.69 -15.27
C SER A 117 -28.54 12.84 -15.25
N LEU A 118 -29.44 12.88 -14.26
CA LEU A 118 -30.43 13.95 -14.16
C LEU A 118 -29.79 15.19 -13.53
N VAL A 119 -29.03 15.01 -12.44
CA VAL A 119 -28.35 16.11 -11.74
C VAL A 119 -27.15 16.62 -12.54
N LEU A 120 -26.37 15.70 -13.12
CA LEU A 120 -25.14 16.04 -13.86
C LEU A 120 -25.38 16.31 -15.35
N GLU A 121 -26.63 16.27 -15.80
CA GLU A 121 -27.05 16.51 -17.19
C GLU A 121 -26.27 15.67 -18.24
N THR A 122 -25.82 14.47 -17.85
CA THR A 122 -25.05 13.59 -18.74
C THR A 122 -25.95 12.67 -19.56
N SER A 123 -25.54 12.28 -20.77
CA SER A 123 -26.33 11.40 -21.65
C SER A 123 -26.39 9.93 -21.22
N GLN A 124 -25.49 9.49 -20.34
CA GLN A 124 -25.38 8.10 -19.89
C GLN A 124 -25.48 8.06 -18.36
N SER A 125 -26.23 7.10 -17.82
CA SER A 125 -26.31 6.86 -16.38
C SER A 125 -25.35 5.78 -15.90
N THR A 126 -24.59 5.16 -16.81
CA THR A 126 -23.62 4.11 -16.48
C THR A 126 -22.44 4.15 -17.42
N LEU A 127 -21.23 4.08 -16.85
CA LEU A 127 -19.95 4.04 -17.56
C LEU A 127 -19.18 2.80 -17.15
N ALA A 128 -18.36 2.26 -18.04
CA ALA A 128 -17.42 1.19 -17.72
C ALA A 128 -16.00 1.59 -18.10
N ILE A 129 -15.01 1.18 -17.32
CA ILE A 129 -13.59 1.27 -17.69
C ILE A 129 -13.00 -0.12 -17.77
N ALA A 130 -12.17 -0.34 -18.79
CA ALA A 130 -11.42 -1.57 -18.98
C ALA A 130 -9.95 -1.26 -19.26
N THR A 131 -9.06 -2.15 -18.88
CA THR A 131 -7.73 -2.25 -19.46
C THR A 131 -7.83 -2.93 -20.81
N ALA A 132 -6.98 -2.52 -21.75
CA ALA A 132 -6.86 -3.15 -23.06
C ALA A 132 -5.50 -2.86 -23.70
N ILE A 133 -5.29 -3.39 -24.89
CA ILE A 133 -4.17 -3.06 -25.79
C ILE A 133 -4.76 -2.50 -27.08
N LEU A 134 -4.26 -1.35 -27.53
CA LEU A 134 -4.61 -0.74 -28.81
C LEU A 134 -3.34 -0.56 -29.64
N ALA A 135 -3.27 -1.20 -30.82
CA ALA A 135 -2.11 -1.13 -31.71
C ALA A 135 -0.76 -1.47 -31.01
N GLY A 136 -0.78 -2.43 -30.07
CA GLY A 136 0.40 -2.87 -29.31
C GLY A 136 0.74 -2.00 -28.10
N GLU A 137 -0.02 -0.92 -27.83
CA GLU A 137 0.17 -0.07 -26.66
C GLU A 137 -0.85 -0.41 -25.55
N PRO A 138 -0.41 -0.68 -24.30
CA PRO A 138 -1.32 -0.89 -23.19
C PRO A 138 -1.94 0.43 -22.71
N GLY A 139 -3.15 0.36 -22.16
CA GLY A 139 -3.86 1.54 -21.67
C GLY A 139 -5.25 1.21 -21.16
N TRP A 140 -6.06 2.26 -21.03
CA TRP A 140 -7.44 2.17 -20.55
C TRP A 140 -8.42 2.63 -21.61
N VAL A 141 -9.57 1.97 -21.68
CA VAL A 141 -10.72 2.41 -22.46
C VAL A 141 -11.87 2.74 -21.52
N VAL A 142 -12.45 3.93 -21.69
CA VAL A 142 -13.71 4.31 -21.03
C VAL A 142 -14.83 4.16 -22.05
N PHE A 143 -15.86 3.39 -21.69
CA PHE A 143 -17.08 3.18 -22.46
C PHE A 143 -18.17 4.14 -21.96
N ASP A 144 -18.39 5.21 -22.72
CA ASP A 144 -19.36 6.31 -22.45
C ASP A 144 -20.19 6.61 -23.71
N GLY A 145 -20.74 5.56 -24.32
CA GLY A 145 -21.51 5.69 -25.56
C GLY A 145 -20.71 6.37 -26.67
N SER A 146 -21.23 7.47 -27.21
CA SER A 146 -20.55 8.25 -28.26
C SER A 146 -19.30 8.99 -27.79
N ARG A 147 -19.07 9.09 -26.47
CA ARG A 147 -17.91 9.75 -25.87
C ARG A 147 -16.82 8.76 -25.47
N SER A 148 -17.00 7.46 -25.76
CA SER A 148 -16.05 6.42 -25.45
C SER A 148 -14.64 6.78 -25.95
N ARG A 149 -13.62 6.54 -25.11
CA ARG A 149 -12.27 7.06 -25.37
C ARG A 149 -11.16 6.14 -24.87
N TRP A 150 -10.06 6.13 -25.63
CA TRP A 150 -8.79 5.49 -25.29
C TRP A 150 -7.85 6.44 -24.53
N TYR A 151 -7.18 5.90 -23.53
CA TYR A 151 -6.22 6.56 -22.64
C TYR A 151 -4.92 5.72 -22.64
N PRO A 152 -3.93 6.06 -23.48
CA PRO A 152 -2.69 5.29 -23.56
C PRO A 152 -1.90 5.39 -22.26
N ARG A 153 -1.40 4.26 -21.72
CA ARG A 153 -0.68 4.26 -20.43
C ARG A 153 0.57 5.14 -20.46
N SER A 154 1.23 5.26 -21.61
CA SER A 154 2.44 6.08 -21.80
C SER A 154 2.23 7.58 -21.56
N GLN A 155 0.98 8.06 -21.57
CA GLN A 155 0.65 9.47 -21.38
C GLN A 155 0.47 9.85 -19.90
N PHE A 156 0.45 8.87 -19.00
CA PHE A 156 0.10 9.06 -17.59
C PHE A 156 1.25 8.64 -16.66
N PRO A 157 1.33 9.20 -15.43
CA PRO A 157 2.27 8.73 -14.40
C PRO A 157 2.09 7.23 -14.12
N GLU A 158 3.16 6.56 -13.71
CA GLU A 158 3.16 5.12 -13.44
C GLU A 158 2.11 4.69 -12.40
N ALA A 159 1.89 5.54 -11.39
CA ALA A 159 0.91 5.35 -10.31
C ALA A 159 -0.56 5.57 -10.73
N THR A 160 -0.82 5.96 -11.98
CA THR A 160 -2.19 6.24 -12.44
C THR A 160 -3.05 4.98 -12.45
N THR A 161 -4.20 5.04 -11.76
CA THR A 161 -5.15 3.93 -11.67
C THR A 161 -6.29 4.08 -12.68
N ALA A 162 -7.04 3.00 -12.92
CA ALA A 162 -8.27 3.06 -13.71
C ALA A 162 -9.30 4.04 -13.09
N GLN A 163 -9.41 4.09 -11.76
CA GLN A 163 -10.28 5.04 -11.07
C GLN A 163 -9.90 6.50 -11.37
N SER A 164 -8.60 6.84 -11.35
CA SER A 164 -8.11 8.18 -11.72
C SER A 164 -8.43 8.53 -13.17
N ILE A 165 -8.29 7.58 -14.11
CA ILE A 165 -8.68 7.77 -15.52
C ILE A 165 -10.19 7.99 -15.67
N MET A 166 -11.02 7.27 -14.91
CA MET A 166 -12.46 7.48 -14.93
C MET A 166 -12.82 8.87 -14.40
N ARG A 167 -12.27 9.29 -13.26
CA ARG A 167 -12.48 10.63 -12.70
C ARG A 167 -12.07 11.71 -13.70
N LEU A 168 -10.92 11.54 -14.34
CA LEU A 168 -10.46 12.42 -15.42
C LEU A 168 -11.48 12.49 -16.57
N HIS A 169 -11.97 11.34 -17.04
CA HIS A 169 -12.94 11.28 -18.12
C HIS A 169 -14.23 12.04 -17.78
N ILE A 170 -14.85 11.71 -16.65
CA ILE A 170 -16.10 12.32 -16.20
C ILE A 170 -15.91 13.82 -15.96
N GLY A 171 -14.86 14.19 -15.24
CA GLY A 171 -14.56 15.58 -14.92
C GLY A 171 -14.38 16.48 -16.14
N ARG A 172 -13.72 15.97 -17.19
CA ARG A 172 -13.60 16.70 -18.47
C ARG A 172 -14.95 16.96 -19.10
N GLN A 173 -15.88 15.99 -19.03
CA GLN A 173 -17.24 16.18 -19.54
C GLN A 173 -18.00 17.22 -18.72
N LEU A 174 -17.95 17.12 -17.41
CA LEU A 174 -18.65 18.04 -16.50
C LEU A 174 -18.17 19.49 -16.68
N LEU A 175 -16.87 19.69 -16.86
CA LEU A 175 -16.29 21.02 -17.04
C LEU A 175 -16.24 21.50 -18.51
N GLY A 176 -16.72 20.67 -19.45
CA GLY A 176 -16.65 20.97 -20.89
C GLY A 176 -15.23 21.11 -21.43
N PHE A 177 -14.23 20.50 -20.78
CA PHE A 177 -12.85 20.56 -21.22
C PHE A 177 -12.60 19.65 -22.41
N PRO A 178 -11.89 20.15 -23.44
CA PRO A 178 -11.59 19.35 -24.60
C PRO A 178 -10.63 18.21 -24.27
N ALA A 179 -10.63 17.23 -25.14
CA ALA A 179 -9.59 16.23 -25.21
C ALA A 179 -8.23 16.88 -25.53
N VAL A 180 -7.36 17.03 -24.53
CA VAL A 180 -5.97 17.47 -24.76
C VAL A 180 -5.04 16.25 -24.74
N GLU A 181 -4.01 16.24 -25.59
CA GLU A 181 -2.88 15.33 -25.42
C GLU A 181 -2.21 15.66 -24.08
N VAL A 182 -2.11 14.66 -23.20
CA VAL A 182 -1.55 14.84 -21.87
C VAL A 182 -0.06 15.16 -22.03
N ARG A 183 0.31 16.42 -21.79
CA ARG A 183 1.70 16.83 -21.62
C ARG A 183 1.96 16.92 -20.14
N GLN A 184 2.79 16.02 -19.64
CA GLN A 184 3.08 15.95 -18.21
C GLN A 184 3.63 17.30 -17.73
N LEU A 185 2.94 17.92 -16.76
CA LEU A 185 3.55 18.98 -15.98
C LEU A 185 4.68 18.35 -15.19
N ARG A 186 5.91 18.82 -15.38
CA ARG A 186 7.01 18.43 -14.49
C ARG A 186 6.74 19.06 -13.13
N VAL A 187 6.16 18.32 -12.21
CA VAL A 187 6.07 18.75 -10.82
C VAL A 187 7.21 18.10 -10.04
N ALA A 188 7.92 19.01 -9.35
CA ALA A 188 8.91 18.86 -8.29
C ALA A 188 9.89 17.67 -8.35
N GLU A 189 11.16 18.02 -8.51
CA GLU A 189 12.29 17.20 -8.09
C GLU A 189 12.15 16.91 -6.59
N HIS A 190 12.13 15.63 -6.20
CA HIS A 190 12.38 15.26 -4.81
C HIS A 190 13.73 15.85 -4.40
N ARG A 191 13.77 16.46 -3.22
CA ARG A 191 15.03 16.96 -2.68
C ARG A 191 15.91 15.76 -2.33
N GLU A 192 16.86 15.44 -3.18
CA GLU A 192 17.94 14.54 -2.81
C GLU A 192 18.77 15.22 -1.71
N LEU A 193 18.59 14.76 -0.46
CA LEU A 193 19.46 15.15 0.64
C LEU A 193 20.84 14.56 0.40
N ALA A 194 21.87 15.39 0.57
CA ALA A 194 23.24 14.93 0.57
C ALA A 194 23.43 13.86 1.67
N PRO A 195 24.14 12.74 1.38
CA PRO A 195 24.36 11.68 2.36
C PRO A 195 24.87 12.19 3.72
N GLU A 196 25.71 13.22 3.72
CA GLU A 196 26.29 13.80 4.93
C GLU A 196 25.22 14.43 5.83
N THR A 197 24.19 15.03 5.22
CA THR A 197 23.05 15.61 5.95
C THR A 197 22.21 14.50 6.58
N VAL A 198 21.95 13.43 5.82
CA VAL A 198 21.20 12.27 6.31
C VAL A 198 21.90 11.66 7.53
N VAL A 199 23.21 11.39 7.40
CA VAL A 199 24.00 10.79 8.48
C VAL A 199 24.10 11.71 9.68
N SER A 200 24.38 13.00 9.49
CA SER A 200 24.53 13.95 10.60
C SER A 200 23.26 14.09 11.44
N GLU A 201 22.09 14.23 10.81
CA GLU A 201 20.83 14.41 11.54
C GLU A 201 20.36 13.11 12.20
N TYR A 202 20.51 11.96 11.52
CA TYR A 202 20.14 10.68 12.12
C TYR A 202 21.06 10.32 13.30
N GLU A 203 22.37 10.54 13.18
CA GLU A 203 23.32 10.32 14.29
C GLU A 203 23.07 11.26 15.48
N LYS A 204 22.60 12.48 15.21
CA LYS A 204 22.15 13.39 16.27
C LYS A 204 20.99 12.79 17.06
N TRP A 205 19.96 12.26 16.39
CA TRP A 205 18.86 11.56 17.06
C TRP A 205 19.34 10.33 17.84
N LEU A 206 20.19 9.50 17.25
CA LEU A 206 20.76 8.35 17.95
C LEU A 206 21.56 8.78 19.21
N GLY A 207 22.24 9.94 19.15
CA GLY A 207 22.97 10.51 20.28
C GLY A 207 22.08 11.10 21.38
N GLU A 208 20.85 11.51 21.05
CA GLU A 208 19.86 12.04 21.99
C GLU A 208 19.13 10.92 22.76
N LEU A 209 18.96 9.73 22.17
CA LEU A 209 18.24 8.58 22.76
C LEU A 209 18.63 8.24 24.21
N PRO A 210 19.92 8.20 24.61
CA PRO A 210 20.30 7.85 25.98
C PRO A 210 19.80 8.84 27.04
N GLY A 211 19.57 10.10 26.66
CA GLY A 211 19.09 11.16 27.56
C GLY A 211 17.64 11.58 27.33
N ALA A 212 16.95 10.94 26.38
CA ALA A 212 15.57 11.26 26.02
C ALA A 212 14.61 11.01 27.18
N SER A 213 13.62 11.90 27.35
CA SER A 213 12.46 11.67 28.21
C SER A 213 11.65 10.49 27.72
N ASP A 214 10.71 10.02 28.53
CA ASP A 214 9.90 8.86 28.17
C ASP A 214 9.03 9.11 26.93
N GLU A 215 8.42 10.28 26.84
CA GLU A 215 7.66 10.74 25.68
C GLU A 215 8.53 10.86 24.43
N GLN A 216 9.74 11.42 24.56
CA GLN A 216 10.69 11.54 23.45
C GLN A 216 11.15 10.16 22.95
N ARG A 217 11.41 9.21 23.86
CA ARG A 217 11.80 7.85 23.49
C ARG A 217 10.68 7.14 22.72
N LEU A 218 9.43 7.32 23.15
CA LEU A 218 8.26 6.77 22.45
C LEU A 218 8.07 7.40 21.06
N ASP A 219 8.23 8.72 20.91
CA ASP A 219 8.19 9.42 19.62
C ASP A 219 9.31 8.95 18.66
N MET A 220 10.49 8.63 19.20
CA MET A 220 11.64 8.21 18.42
C MET A 220 11.64 6.72 18.06
N LEU A 221 11.16 5.83 18.94
CA LEU A 221 11.25 4.37 18.77
C LEU A 221 9.91 3.64 18.61
N GLY A 222 8.81 4.18 19.16
CA GLY A 222 7.53 3.48 19.34
C GLY A 222 6.69 3.30 18.07
N SER A 223 5.49 2.76 18.23
CA SER A 223 4.60 2.30 17.15
C SER A 223 3.54 3.31 16.68
N TYR A 224 3.45 4.51 17.29
CA TYR A 224 2.37 5.47 17.03
C TYR A 224 2.21 5.82 15.54
N GLY A 225 1.16 5.28 14.91
CA GLY A 225 0.79 5.62 13.53
C GLY A 225 1.73 5.07 12.46
N GLY A 226 2.54 4.07 12.78
CA GLY A 226 3.23 3.24 11.79
C GLY A 226 4.60 3.73 11.29
N LEU A 227 5.13 4.88 11.72
CA LEU A 227 6.52 5.26 11.42
C LEU A 227 7.07 6.25 12.45
N SER A 228 7.76 5.76 13.49
CA SER A 228 8.57 6.61 14.37
C SER A 228 9.62 7.39 13.57
N LYS A 229 10.14 8.48 14.15
CA LYS A 229 11.16 9.31 13.48
C LYS A 229 12.36 8.51 13.00
N LEU A 230 12.82 7.54 13.80
CA LEU A 230 13.96 6.70 13.45
C LEU A 230 13.58 5.63 12.43
N SER A 231 12.37 5.07 12.47
CA SER A 231 11.96 4.05 11.50
C SER A 231 11.86 4.62 10.09
N ARG A 232 11.21 5.78 9.93
CA ARG A 232 10.99 6.45 8.65
C ARG A 232 12.28 6.66 7.85
N HIS A 233 13.38 6.98 8.55
CA HIS A 233 14.65 7.38 7.94
C HIS A 233 15.74 6.31 8.01
N PHE A 234 15.45 5.13 8.57
CA PHE A 234 16.44 4.09 8.83
C PHE A 234 17.17 3.64 7.56
N ASP A 235 16.45 3.23 6.53
CA ASP A 235 17.06 2.64 5.31
C ASP A 235 17.84 3.70 4.51
N ARG A 236 17.31 4.93 4.45
CA ARG A 236 18.01 6.09 3.85
C ARG A 236 19.32 6.36 4.58
N TYR A 237 19.30 6.28 5.91
CA TYR A 237 20.48 6.47 6.75
C TYR A 237 21.52 5.34 6.57
N VAL A 238 21.09 4.07 6.57
CA VAL A 238 21.99 2.93 6.32
C VAL A 238 22.70 3.08 4.98
N ALA A 239 21.95 3.38 3.91
CA ALA A 239 22.51 3.60 2.58
C ALA A 239 23.49 4.80 2.54
N ALA A 240 23.13 5.92 3.17
CA ALA A 240 23.96 7.12 3.23
C ALA A 240 25.25 6.90 4.05
N LYS A 241 25.16 6.23 5.20
CA LYS A 241 26.33 5.94 6.04
C LYS A 241 27.25 4.90 5.38
N ALA A 242 26.70 3.90 4.69
CA ALA A 242 27.50 2.97 3.91
C ALA A 242 28.23 3.65 2.74
N SER A 243 27.62 4.65 2.07
CA SER A 243 28.27 5.36 0.96
C SER A 243 29.37 6.34 1.40
N LEU A 244 29.25 6.88 2.62
CA LEU A 244 30.25 7.78 3.21
C LEU A 244 31.37 7.06 3.97
N THR A 245 31.22 5.77 4.24
CA THR A 245 32.20 4.96 4.98
C THR A 245 32.73 3.82 4.09
N ASN A 246 33.77 3.12 4.53
CA ASN A 246 34.23 1.89 3.86
C ASN A 246 33.53 0.63 4.42
N LEU A 247 32.34 0.79 5.01
CA LEU A 247 31.55 -0.31 5.57
C LEU A 247 30.51 -0.79 4.55
N THR A 248 30.12 -2.06 4.64
CA THR A 248 28.98 -2.57 3.86
C THR A 248 27.66 -2.08 4.45
N GLN A 249 26.58 -2.13 3.66
CA GLN A 249 25.26 -1.77 4.16
C GLN A 249 24.82 -2.68 5.30
N GLU A 250 25.13 -3.98 5.23
CA GLU A 250 24.82 -4.96 6.28
C GLU A 250 25.53 -4.61 7.60
N ALA A 251 26.80 -4.22 7.54
CA ALA A 251 27.56 -3.83 8.73
C ALA A 251 26.98 -2.57 9.39
N VAL A 252 26.58 -1.59 8.57
CA VAL A 252 25.91 -0.37 9.06
C VAL A 252 24.52 -0.67 9.62
N TYR A 253 23.76 -1.55 8.97
CA TYR A 253 22.43 -1.98 9.41
C TYR A 253 22.52 -2.63 10.80
N VAL A 254 23.46 -3.58 10.98
CA VAL A 254 23.70 -4.28 12.24
C VAL A 254 24.09 -3.30 13.36
N ASP A 255 25.09 -2.45 13.15
CA ASP A 255 25.52 -1.43 14.13
C ASP A 255 24.36 -0.52 14.55
N THR A 256 23.57 -0.06 13.57
CA THR A 256 22.46 0.86 13.83
C THR A 256 21.34 0.18 14.60
N TYR A 257 20.96 -1.03 14.18
CA TYR A 257 19.93 -1.81 14.84
C TYR A 257 20.29 -2.10 16.30
N GLU A 258 21.54 -2.48 16.57
CA GLU A 258 22.02 -2.75 17.94
C GLU A 258 21.90 -1.53 18.85
N ARG A 259 22.22 -0.34 18.34
CA ARG A 259 22.08 0.92 19.09
C ARG A 259 20.61 1.23 19.40
N LEU A 260 19.71 0.98 18.46
CA LEU A 260 18.26 1.14 18.67
C LEU A 260 17.72 0.13 19.69
N LEU A 261 18.14 -1.13 19.59
CA LEU A 261 17.75 -2.20 20.51
C LEU A 261 18.20 -1.90 21.94
N GLU A 262 19.46 -1.47 22.10
CA GLU A 262 19.99 -1.09 23.41
C GLU A 262 19.19 0.09 24.00
N ALA A 263 18.82 1.07 23.18
CA ALA A 263 18.01 2.20 23.63
C ALA A 263 16.58 1.77 24.03
N ALA A 264 15.94 0.88 23.27
CA ALA A 264 14.61 0.36 23.57
C ALA A 264 14.60 -0.43 24.91
N GLN A 265 15.63 -1.23 25.17
CA GLN A 265 15.75 -2.03 26.38
C GLN A 265 15.96 -1.22 27.68
N ARG A 266 16.44 0.03 27.59
CA ARG A 266 16.65 0.91 28.75
C ARG A 266 15.35 1.48 29.32
N GLY A 267 14.24 1.41 28.58
CA GLY A 267 12.95 1.88 29.05
C GLY A 267 12.41 1.06 30.23
N ASP A 268 11.45 1.64 30.96
CA ASP A 268 10.71 0.90 31.98
C ASP A 268 9.84 -0.21 31.36
N ALA A 269 9.08 -0.93 32.19
CA ALA A 269 8.23 -2.01 31.70
C ALA A 269 7.15 -1.54 30.71
N ALA A 270 6.54 -0.37 30.93
CA ALA A 270 5.49 0.16 30.06
C ALA A 270 6.07 0.62 28.72
N GLN A 271 7.22 1.29 28.74
CA GLN A 271 7.90 1.73 27.53
C GLN A 271 8.42 0.57 26.68
N ARG A 272 8.89 -0.51 27.31
CA ARG A 272 9.36 -1.68 26.58
C ARG A 272 8.24 -2.36 25.81
N VAL A 273 7.00 -2.31 26.29
CA VAL A 273 5.84 -2.78 25.52
C VAL A 273 5.74 -2.02 24.20
N GLU A 274 5.84 -0.69 24.23
CA GLU A 274 5.70 0.14 23.02
C GLU A 274 6.94 0.15 22.11
N THR A 275 8.13 0.03 22.68
CA THR A 275 9.40 0.18 21.94
C THR A 275 10.00 -1.14 21.48
N LEU A 276 9.58 -2.26 22.05
CA LEU A 276 9.93 -3.61 21.58
C LEU A 276 8.76 -4.28 20.85
N ASP A 277 7.67 -3.57 20.59
CA ASP A 277 6.54 -4.04 19.78
C ASP A 277 6.96 -4.34 18.33
N ALA A 278 6.22 -5.21 17.64
CA ALA A 278 6.51 -5.61 16.26
C ALA A 278 6.38 -4.46 15.25
N PHE A 279 5.62 -3.42 15.59
CA PHE A 279 5.43 -2.20 14.78
C PHE A 279 6.35 -1.04 15.22
N ALA A 280 7.12 -1.21 16.28
CA ALA A 280 8.18 -0.26 16.65
C ALA A 280 9.38 -0.37 15.69
N VAL A 281 10.30 0.59 15.70
CA VAL A 281 11.44 0.59 14.75
C VAL A 281 12.28 -0.70 14.85
N VAL A 282 12.51 -1.21 16.07
CA VAL A 282 13.25 -2.46 16.25
C VAL A 282 12.46 -3.66 15.75
N GLY A 283 11.13 -3.67 15.87
CA GLY A 283 10.31 -4.74 15.32
C GLY A 283 10.24 -4.71 13.80
N GLU A 284 10.03 -3.53 13.21
CA GLU A 284 9.99 -3.34 11.76
C GLU A 284 11.31 -3.75 11.09
N LYS A 285 12.44 -3.38 11.71
CA LYS A 285 13.78 -3.64 11.17
C LYS A 285 14.36 -4.99 11.57
N PHE A 286 13.68 -5.76 12.43
CA PHE A 286 14.13 -7.07 12.90
C PHE A 286 14.37 -8.09 11.77
N PRO A 287 13.48 -8.27 10.77
CA PRO A 287 13.72 -9.24 9.69
C PRO A 287 15.00 -8.94 8.89
N GLY A 288 15.26 -7.67 8.58
CA GLY A 288 16.49 -7.25 7.89
C GLY A 288 17.73 -7.49 8.74
N TYR A 289 17.64 -7.21 10.05
CA TYR A 289 18.72 -7.48 10.99
C TYR A 289 19.04 -8.97 11.10
N VAL A 290 18.03 -9.83 11.28
CA VAL A 290 18.22 -11.28 11.35
C VAL A 290 18.82 -11.82 10.06
N SER A 291 18.39 -11.32 8.90
CA SER A 291 18.96 -11.71 7.60
C SER A 291 20.46 -11.43 7.50
N CYS A 292 20.97 -10.42 8.22
CA CYS A 292 22.39 -10.10 8.26
C CYS A 292 23.20 -11.03 9.18
N ILE A 293 22.61 -11.55 10.28
CA ILE A 293 23.37 -12.26 11.33
C ILE A 293 23.08 -13.77 11.42
N ALA A 294 21.97 -14.26 10.86
CA ALA A 294 21.46 -15.60 11.15
C ALA A 294 22.42 -16.74 10.76
N ALA A 295 23.17 -16.57 9.68
CA ALA A 295 24.12 -17.58 9.19
C ALA A 295 25.36 -17.71 10.08
N GLU A 296 25.82 -16.61 10.69
CA GLU A 296 27.06 -16.56 11.46
C GLU A 296 26.82 -16.67 12.98
N GLU A 297 25.69 -16.16 13.46
CA GLU A 297 25.38 -16.04 14.89
C GLU A 297 23.98 -16.59 15.27
N PRO A 298 23.66 -17.88 15.02
CA PRO A 298 22.32 -18.41 15.29
C PRO A 298 21.92 -18.34 16.77
N GLN A 299 22.88 -18.46 17.69
CA GLN A 299 22.64 -18.31 19.13
C GLN A 299 22.25 -16.89 19.53
N ARG A 300 22.63 -15.89 18.73
CA ARG A 300 22.24 -14.51 18.93
C ARG A 300 20.79 -14.30 18.51
N VAL A 301 20.37 -14.92 17.41
CA VAL A 301 18.97 -14.92 16.97
C VAL A 301 18.07 -15.57 18.02
N ALA A 302 18.48 -16.70 18.61
CA ALA A 302 17.75 -17.34 19.71
C ALA A 302 17.49 -16.38 20.88
N LYS A 303 18.51 -15.65 21.34
CA LYS A 303 18.35 -14.67 22.43
C LYS A 303 17.43 -13.50 22.08
N LEU A 304 17.36 -13.13 20.80
CA LEU A 304 16.46 -12.07 20.35
C LEU A 304 15.03 -12.57 20.29
N ILE A 305 14.82 -13.83 19.90
CA ILE A 305 13.50 -14.47 19.97
C ILE A 305 12.99 -14.45 21.41
N ASP A 306 13.81 -14.91 22.37
CA ASP A 306 13.46 -14.88 23.80
C ASP A 306 13.15 -13.46 24.31
N LEU A 307 13.86 -12.45 23.77
CA LEU A 307 13.65 -11.06 24.13
C LEU A 307 12.32 -10.51 23.62
N PHE A 308 11.96 -10.81 22.37
CA PHE A 308 10.80 -10.22 21.69
C PHE A 308 9.50 -10.99 21.91
N GLU A 309 9.56 -12.30 22.16
CA GLU A 309 8.38 -13.15 22.33
C GLU A 309 7.34 -12.60 23.33
N PRO A 310 7.71 -12.07 24.52
CA PRO A 310 6.73 -11.50 25.45
C PRO A 310 5.98 -10.27 24.94
N TYR A 311 6.53 -9.59 23.93
CA TYR A 311 5.96 -8.38 23.33
C TYR A 311 5.21 -8.68 22.04
N TRP A 312 5.50 -9.81 21.41
CA TRP A 312 5.05 -10.19 20.05
C TRP A 312 4.00 -11.30 20.10
N ASP A 313 3.14 -11.26 21.13
CA ASP A 313 2.10 -12.26 21.37
C ASP A 313 0.86 -12.04 20.47
N HIS A 314 1.11 -11.81 19.19
CA HIS A 314 0.11 -11.65 18.15
C HIS A 314 0.61 -12.31 16.85
N TYR A 315 -0.30 -12.57 15.90
CA TYR A 315 -0.01 -13.38 14.72
C TYR A 315 1.20 -12.90 13.91
N LEU A 316 1.33 -11.58 13.72
CA LEU A 316 2.40 -10.96 12.94
C LEU A 316 3.76 -11.08 13.64
N GLY A 317 3.79 -10.83 14.95
CA GLY A 317 5.01 -10.92 15.74
C GLY A 317 5.54 -12.36 15.73
N ARG A 318 4.69 -13.33 16.05
CA ARG A 318 5.06 -14.76 16.01
C ARG A 318 5.56 -15.21 14.64
N ARG A 319 4.98 -14.68 13.55
CA ARG A 319 5.47 -14.91 12.19
C ARG A 319 6.93 -14.48 12.03
N TYR A 320 7.26 -13.27 12.48
CA TYR A 320 8.62 -12.75 12.40
C TYR A 320 9.60 -13.57 13.26
N LEU A 321 9.20 -13.98 14.46
CA LEU A 321 10.04 -14.83 15.32
C LEU A 321 10.28 -16.21 14.70
N ALA A 322 9.24 -16.86 14.18
CA ALA A 322 9.35 -18.16 13.53
C ALA A 322 10.23 -18.12 12.27
N LYS A 323 10.07 -17.08 11.44
CA LYS A 323 10.96 -16.86 10.28
C LYS A 323 12.41 -16.64 10.70
N ALA A 324 12.63 -15.84 11.75
CA ALA A 324 13.97 -15.62 12.29
C ALA A 324 14.61 -16.92 12.80
N ALA A 325 13.84 -17.73 13.53
CA ALA A 325 14.26 -19.05 13.98
C ALA A 325 14.67 -19.95 12.80
N LEU A 326 13.86 -20.00 11.73
CA LEU A 326 14.17 -20.79 10.53
C LEU A 326 15.42 -20.29 9.80
N GLN A 327 15.59 -18.98 9.63
CA GLN A 327 16.79 -18.39 9.04
C GLN A 327 18.05 -18.76 9.83
N ALA A 328 17.95 -18.87 11.16
CA ALA A 328 19.03 -19.29 12.05
C ALA A 328 19.18 -20.82 12.18
N GLY A 329 18.39 -21.62 11.45
CA GLY A 329 18.40 -23.08 11.54
C GLY A 329 17.81 -23.66 12.84
N LEU A 330 17.08 -22.85 13.62
CA LEU A 330 16.43 -23.20 14.88
C LEU A 330 15.02 -23.75 14.63
N ARG A 331 14.92 -24.86 13.89
CA ARG A 331 13.62 -25.38 13.42
C ARG A 331 12.67 -25.75 14.56
N ASP A 332 13.17 -26.37 15.63
CA ASP A 332 12.34 -26.74 16.79
C ASP A 332 11.74 -25.51 17.48
N GLU A 333 12.50 -24.42 17.52
CA GLU A 333 12.06 -23.15 18.09
C GLU A 333 10.97 -22.50 17.23
N ALA A 334 11.16 -22.50 15.91
CA ALA A 334 10.14 -22.05 14.97
C ALA A 334 8.83 -22.84 15.12
N GLN A 335 8.94 -24.18 15.25
CA GLN A 335 7.78 -25.05 15.46
C GLN A 335 7.07 -24.69 16.77
N ARG A 336 7.80 -24.55 17.88
CA ARG A 336 7.24 -24.20 19.20
C ARG A 336 6.44 -22.90 19.15
N ILE A 337 6.99 -21.86 18.53
CA ILE A 337 6.36 -20.53 18.40
C ILE A 337 5.07 -20.60 17.58
N LEU A 338 5.05 -21.43 16.53
CA LEU A 338 3.87 -21.59 15.68
C LEU A 338 2.81 -22.50 16.33
N GLU A 339 3.24 -23.55 17.05
CA GLU A 339 2.37 -24.51 17.73
C GLU A 339 1.63 -23.94 18.93
N SER A 340 2.20 -22.95 19.63
CA SER A 340 1.60 -22.38 20.84
C SER A 340 0.22 -21.74 20.63
N HIS A 341 -0.22 -21.57 19.38
CA HIS A 341 -1.45 -20.86 19.04
C HIS A 341 -2.28 -21.52 17.95
N ILE A 342 -2.04 -22.81 17.65
CA ILE A 342 -2.88 -23.61 16.75
C ILE A 342 -4.29 -23.83 17.32
N ASP A 343 -4.48 -23.63 18.62
CA ASP A 343 -5.79 -23.81 19.26
C ASP A 343 -6.61 -22.50 19.34
N ASP A 344 -6.02 -21.34 19.01
CA ASP A 344 -6.75 -20.06 18.91
C ASP A 344 -7.46 -19.98 17.55
N ASP A 345 -8.64 -20.62 17.47
CA ASP A 345 -9.49 -20.83 16.27
C ASP A 345 -9.70 -19.59 15.38
N ASP A 346 -9.54 -18.38 15.92
CA ASP A 346 -9.83 -17.12 15.22
C ASP A 346 -8.66 -16.56 14.36
N ASN A 347 -7.41 -17.02 14.55
CA ASN A 347 -6.24 -16.32 13.96
C ASN A 347 -5.27 -17.18 13.09
N ILE A 348 -5.48 -18.50 12.99
CA ILE A 348 -4.48 -19.40 12.39
C ILE A 348 -4.60 -19.51 10.88
N PHE A 349 -5.78 -19.30 10.31
CA PHE A 349 -6.12 -19.99 9.07
C PHE A 349 -5.95 -19.20 7.76
N SER A 350 -5.66 -17.90 7.81
CA SER A 350 -5.50 -17.06 6.61
C SER A 350 -4.05 -16.69 6.29
N ASN A 351 -3.07 -17.18 7.06
CA ASN A 351 -1.71 -16.62 7.05
C ASN A 351 -0.59 -17.60 6.66
N GLU A 352 0.53 -17.01 6.31
CA GLU A 352 1.82 -17.63 6.03
C GLU A 352 2.33 -18.56 7.17
N ASN A 353 1.88 -18.36 8.42
CA ASN A 353 2.30 -19.18 9.57
C ASN A 353 1.85 -20.65 9.42
N THR A 354 0.63 -20.86 8.92
CA THR A 354 0.11 -22.21 8.62
C THR A 354 0.98 -22.93 7.59
N GLN A 355 1.44 -22.22 6.55
CA GLN A 355 2.29 -22.80 5.51
C GLN A 355 3.65 -23.19 6.09
N ILE A 356 4.28 -22.26 6.81
CA ILE A 356 5.59 -22.50 7.46
C ILE A 356 5.51 -23.71 8.40
N LEU A 357 4.47 -23.78 9.24
CA LEU A 357 4.30 -24.90 10.16
C LEU A 357 4.05 -26.22 9.43
N ALA A 358 3.22 -26.22 8.39
CA ALA A 358 2.96 -27.41 7.59
C ALA A 358 4.26 -27.92 6.93
N GLU A 359 5.11 -27.03 6.42
CA GLU A 359 6.41 -27.39 5.87
C GLU A 359 7.33 -27.99 6.94
N ILE A 360 7.40 -27.40 8.14
CA ILE A 360 8.17 -27.95 9.27
C ILE A 360 7.67 -29.36 9.64
N TRP A 361 6.35 -29.57 9.69
CA TRP A 361 5.77 -30.88 9.99
C TRP A 361 6.05 -31.91 8.90
N VAL A 362 6.04 -31.52 7.63
CA VAL A 362 6.42 -32.40 6.52
C VAL A 362 7.88 -32.82 6.65
N ASP A 363 8.78 -31.87 6.90
CA ASP A 363 10.21 -32.13 7.09
C ASP A 363 10.50 -33.03 8.30
N THR A 364 9.62 -33.01 9.32
CA THR A 364 9.72 -33.83 10.54
C THR A 364 8.92 -35.14 10.46
N GLY A 365 8.32 -35.45 9.32
CA GLY A 365 7.59 -36.71 9.07
C GLY A 365 6.14 -36.72 9.54
N LYS A 366 5.60 -35.59 10.04
CA LYS A 366 4.20 -35.38 10.45
C LYS A 366 3.33 -34.97 9.25
N VAL A 367 3.35 -35.77 8.18
CA VAL A 367 2.71 -35.41 6.89
C VAL A 367 1.19 -35.37 7.02
N ASP A 368 0.60 -36.26 7.81
CA ASP A 368 -0.86 -36.32 7.97
C ASP A 368 -1.38 -35.13 8.78
N GLU A 369 -0.65 -34.70 9.80
CA GLU A 369 -0.94 -33.49 10.58
C GLU A 369 -0.83 -32.23 9.72
N ALA A 370 0.19 -32.15 8.86
CA ALA A 370 0.35 -31.04 7.91
C ALA A 370 -0.83 -30.97 6.92
N ARG A 371 -1.28 -32.13 6.40
CA ARG A 371 -2.46 -32.19 5.53
C ARG A 371 -3.73 -31.76 6.27
N GLU A 372 -3.93 -32.21 7.51
CA GLU A 372 -5.09 -31.83 8.31
C GLU A 372 -5.13 -30.33 8.56
N LEU A 373 -4.00 -29.73 8.97
CA LEU A 373 -3.85 -28.30 9.17
C LEU A 373 -4.19 -27.50 7.91
N LEU A 374 -3.58 -27.85 6.77
CA LEU A 374 -3.86 -27.18 5.50
C LEU A 374 -5.31 -27.35 5.05
N SER A 375 -5.92 -28.51 5.30
CA SER A 375 -7.32 -28.75 4.99
C SER A 375 -8.25 -27.87 5.84
N LYS A 376 -7.96 -27.72 7.14
CA LYS A 376 -8.72 -26.82 8.03
C LYS A 376 -8.57 -25.36 7.59
N ALA A 377 -7.34 -24.94 7.28
CA ALA A 377 -7.05 -23.59 6.79
C ALA A 377 -7.78 -23.27 5.48
N ASN A 378 -7.69 -24.16 4.49
CA ASN A 378 -8.39 -24.01 3.21
C ASN A 378 -9.90 -23.86 3.39
N LYS A 379 -10.50 -24.68 4.25
CA LYS A 379 -11.94 -24.61 4.52
C LYS A 379 -12.31 -23.26 5.14
N ARG A 380 -11.55 -22.78 6.12
CA ARG A 380 -11.83 -21.49 6.77
C ARG A 380 -11.69 -20.32 5.80
N ILE A 381 -10.64 -20.27 4.98
CA ILE A 381 -10.49 -19.22 3.96
C ILE A 381 -11.67 -19.27 2.97
N GLN A 382 -12.13 -20.46 2.57
CA GLN A 382 -13.31 -20.61 1.72
C GLN A 382 -14.59 -20.12 2.38
N ASP A 383 -14.77 -20.42 3.66
CA ASP A 383 -15.92 -19.96 4.45
C ASP A 383 -15.91 -18.41 4.57
N GLU A 384 -14.74 -17.79 4.77
CA GLU A 384 -14.56 -16.33 4.80
C GLU A 384 -14.84 -15.68 3.43
N LEU A 385 -14.26 -16.23 2.36
CA LEU A 385 -14.50 -15.75 0.99
C LEU A 385 -15.96 -15.91 0.54
N SER A 386 -16.71 -16.81 1.15
CA SER A 386 -18.14 -17.04 0.87
C SER A 386 -19.06 -16.34 1.87
N GLY A 387 -18.49 -15.67 2.87
CA GLY A 387 -19.23 -15.00 3.93
C GLY A 387 -19.98 -13.77 3.42
N PRO A 388 -21.13 -13.41 4.02
CA PRO A 388 -21.90 -12.23 3.63
C PRO A 388 -21.12 -10.92 3.81
N ASP A 389 -20.16 -10.90 4.73
CA ASP A 389 -19.39 -9.73 5.10
C ASP A 389 -18.15 -9.52 4.20
N ILE A 390 -17.85 -10.44 3.27
CA ILE A 390 -16.64 -10.33 2.42
C ILE A 390 -16.62 -9.04 1.60
N ALA A 391 -17.80 -8.53 1.23
CA ALA A 391 -17.97 -7.27 0.50
C ALA A 391 -17.65 -6.02 1.35
N GLU A 392 -17.58 -6.16 2.68
CA GLU A 392 -17.17 -5.07 3.58
C GLU A 392 -15.64 -4.97 3.68
N TYR A 393 -14.91 -6.03 3.31
CA TYR A 393 -13.45 -6.01 3.27
C TYR A 393 -12.95 -5.41 1.94
N GLY A 394 -11.83 -4.68 2.00
CA GLY A 394 -11.21 -4.12 0.79
C GLY A 394 -10.71 -5.20 -0.18
N GLU A 395 -10.65 -4.87 -1.47
CA GLU A 395 -10.20 -5.78 -2.55
C GLU A 395 -8.82 -6.41 -2.28
N GLU A 396 -7.90 -5.64 -1.72
CA GLU A 396 -6.56 -6.10 -1.33
C GLU A 396 -6.61 -7.29 -0.35
N PHE A 397 -7.47 -7.20 0.67
CA PHE A 397 -7.64 -8.29 1.64
C PHE A 397 -8.24 -9.54 0.98
N VAL A 398 -9.19 -9.36 0.06
CA VAL A 398 -9.81 -10.49 -0.66
C VAL A 398 -8.79 -11.18 -1.58
N GLU A 399 -7.94 -10.42 -2.25
CA GLU A 399 -6.86 -10.96 -3.08
C GLU A 399 -5.81 -11.70 -2.24
N ASP A 400 -5.46 -11.18 -1.06
CA ASP A 400 -4.57 -11.86 -0.12
C ASP A 400 -5.14 -13.21 0.33
N LEU A 401 -6.44 -13.27 0.65
CA LEU A 401 -7.12 -14.53 0.97
C LEU A 401 -7.10 -15.52 -0.19
N ARG A 402 -7.36 -15.06 -1.42
CA ARG A 402 -7.31 -15.91 -2.62
C ARG A 402 -5.90 -16.45 -2.86
N LEU A 403 -4.87 -15.62 -2.68
CA LEU A 403 -3.47 -16.02 -2.81
C LEU A 403 -3.10 -17.06 -1.76
N SER A 404 -3.44 -16.83 -0.49
CA SER A 404 -3.23 -17.79 0.60
C SER A 404 -3.92 -19.13 0.35
N LEU A 405 -5.18 -19.11 -0.11
CA LEU A 405 -5.92 -20.33 -0.48
C LEU A 405 -5.19 -21.10 -1.59
N LYS A 406 -4.74 -20.41 -2.65
CA LYS A 406 -4.03 -21.03 -3.77
C LYS A 406 -2.73 -21.69 -3.31
N GLN A 407 -1.93 -21.00 -2.50
CA GLN A 407 -0.67 -21.51 -1.96
C GLN A 407 -0.90 -22.73 -1.05
N ASN A 408 -1.87 -22.65 -0.15
CA ASN A 408 -2.22 -23.76 0.74
C ASN A 408 -2.70 -25.00 -0.05
N GLN A 409 -3.50 -24.81 -1.09
CA GLN A 409 -3.92 -25.91 -1.98
C GLN A 409 -2.76 -26.51 -2.77
N GLU A 410 -1.81 -25.69 -3.21
CA GLU A 410 -0.62 -26.18 -3.90
C GLU A 410 0.26 -27.02 -2.97
N LEU A 411 0.52 -26.53 -1.76
CA LEU A 411 1.25 -27.28 -0.75
C LEU A 411 0.51 -28.58 -0.40
N TYR A 412 -0.80 -28.52 -0.15
CA TYR A 412 -1.62 -29.71 0.12
C TYR A 412 -1.53 -30.75 -1.00
N ARG A 413 -1.58 -30.33 -2.28
CA ARG A 413 -1.44 -31.22 -3.44
C ARG A 413 -0.06 -31.89 -3.50
N ARG A 414 1.01 -31.15 -3.17
CA ARG A 414 2.37 -31.72 -3.08
C ARG A 414 2.50 -32.79 -2.00
N LEU A 415 1.62 -32.75 -1.00
CA LEU A 415 1.60 -33.74 0.07
C LEU A 415 0.78 -34.98 -0.30
N LEU A 416 0.05 -35.05 -1.40
CA LEU A 416 -0.70 -36.26 -1.78
C LEU A 416 0.24 -37.36 -2.30
N PRO A 417 -0.04 -38.65 -1.98
CA PRO A 417 0.81 -39.78 -2.35
C PRO A 417 0.86 -40.10 -3.85
#